data_AF-A0A4Q5YF35-F1
#
_entry.id   AF-A0A4Q5YF35-F1
#
_cell.length_a   1.000
_cell.length_b   1.000
_cell.length_c   1.000
_cell.angle_alpha   90.00
_cell.angle_beta   90.00
_cell.angle_gamma   90.00
#
_symmetry.space_group_name_H-M   'P 1'
#
loop_
_entity.id
_entity.type
_entity.pdbx_description
1 polymer ?
#
loop_
_entity_poly.entity_id
_entity_poly.type
_entity_poly.pdbx_seq_one_letter_code
_entity_poly.pdbx_strand_id
1 'polypeptide(L)'
;QITPLVPVLKSYWLMVHVAIITSSYGFFGLSALLGTVVLILYIIDHKKISAKVKASVVELTIVNEMSLTVGIFLLTVGTFLGGIWANESWGRYWSWDPKETWAFISIIVYAFVLHVRLIPGLRGKYLFNLLSLLSFSVIIMTYFGVNYYLSGLHSYAQGDPVPIPMWVYITVVVVAIMAIVSYQRYKRRKLAK
;
A
#
# COMPACT_ATOMS: atom_id res chain seq x y z
N GLN A 1 34.73 5.75 -4.54
CA GLN A 1 35.16 4.35 -4.71
C GLN A 1 33.91 3.50 -4.94
N ILE A 2 33.89 2.67 -5.99
CA ILE A 2 32.79 1.72 -6.22
C ILE A 2 33.07 0.55 -5.28
N THR A 3 32.40 0.50 -4.14
CA THR A 3 32.45 -0.67 -3.26
C THR A 3 31.90 -1.87 -4.02
N PRO A 4 32.65 -2.98 -4.15
CA PRO A 4 32.12 -4.16 -4.80
C PRO A 4 30.87 -4.64 -4.05
N LEU A 5 29.81 -4.92 -4.81
CA LEU A 5 28.57 -5.46 -4.25
C LEU A 5 28.91 -6.74 -3.47
N VAL A 6 28.42 -6.83 -2.23
CA VAL A 6 28.58 -8.00 -1.36
C VAL A 6 28.12 -9.25 -2.14
N PRO A 7 28.81 -10.41 -2.06
CA PRO A 7 28.55 -11.58 -2.93
C PRO A 7 27.09 -12.05 -2.97
N VAL A 8 26.34 -11.79 -1.88
CA VAL A 8 24.91 -12.08 -1.72
C VAL A 8 24.01 -11.37 -2.74
N LEU A 9 24.47 -10.27 -3.33
CA LEU A 9 23.74 -9.46 -4.30
C LEU A 9 23.88 -9.99 -5.75
N LYS A 10 24.62 -11.09 -5.95
CA LYS A 10 24.79 -11.76 -7.25
C LYS A 10 23.94 -13.03 -7.41
N SER A 11 22.87 -13.19 -6.63
CA SER A 11 21.94 -14.34 -6.76
C SER A 11 20.77 -14.01 -7.72
N TYR A 12 20.36 -15.00 -8.51
CA TYR A 12 19.16 -14.95 -9.35
C TYR A 12 17.89 -14.72 -8.51
N TRP A 13 17.85 -15.31 -7.31
CA TRP A 13 16.71 -15.20 -6.41
C TRP A 13 16.47 -13.77 -5.94
N LEU A 14 17.53 -12.98 -5.73
CA LEU A 14 17.41 -11.57 -5.37
C LEU A 14 16.69 -10.79 -6.48
N MET A 15 17.11 -10.98 -7.74
CA MET A 15 16.53 -10.26 -8.87
C MET A 15 15.03 -10.58 -9.01
N VAL A 16 14.68 -11.86 -8.96
CA VAL A 16 13.28 -12.30 -9.09
C VAL A 16 12.43 -11.80 -7.92
N HIS A 17 12.92 -11.97 -6.69
CA HIS A 17 12.25 -11.51 -5.47
C HIS A 17 11.96 -9.99 -5.51
N VAL A 18 13.01 -9.18 -5.75
CA VAL A 18 12.90 -7.72 -5.74
C VAL A 18 12.02 -7.23 -6.88
N ALA A 19 12.11 -7.84 -8.08
CA ALA A 19 11.26 -7.47 -9.20
C ALA A 19 9.77 -7.72 -8.91
N ILE A 20 9.44 -8.86 -8.31
CA ILE A 20 8.05 -9.21 -7.97
C ILE A 20 7.49 -8.28 -6.89
N ILE A 21 8.27 -8.02 -5.82
CA ILE A 21 7.86 -7.08 -4.76
C ILE A 21 7.70 -5.66 -5.30
N THR A 22 8.64 -5.19 -6.12
CA THR A 22 8.55 -3.83 -6.71
C THR A 22 7.35 -3.71 -7.63
N SER A 23 7.03 -4.76 -8.40
CA SER A 23 5.84 -4.81 -9.25
C SER A 23 4.55 -4.72 -8.41
N SER A 24 4.50 -5.42 -7.27
CA SER A 24 3.39 -5.34 -6.31
C SER A 24 3.15 -3.91 -5.82
N TYR A 25 4.21 -3.18 -5.46
CA TYR A 25 4.11 -1.78 -5.01
C TYR A 25 3.52 -0.87 -6.08
N GLY A 26 3.77 -1.15 -7.36
CA GLY A 26 3.12 -0.45 -8.48
C GLY A 26 1.60 -0.58 -8.46
N PHE A 27 1.08 -1.79 -8.24
CA PHE A 27 -0.36 -2.03 -8.12
C PHE A 27 -0.96 -1.37 -6.87
N PHE A 28 -0.25 -1.38 -5.75
CA PHE A 28 -0.70 -0.68 -4.54
C PHE A 28 -0.72 0.85 -4.72
N GLY A 29 0.25 1.41 -5.44
CA GLY A 29 0.28 2.82 -5.82
C GLY A 29 -0.89 3.19 -6.73
N LEU A 30 -1.18 2.35 -7.73
CA LEU A 30 -2.37 2.51 -8.58
C LEU A 30 -3.67 2.48 -7.76
N SER A 31 -3.78 1.54 -6.83
CA SER A 31 -4.94 1.44 -5.93
C SER A 31 -5.12 2.66 -5.03
N ALA A 32 -4.02 3.25 -4.53
CA ALA A 32 -4.06 4.50 -3.77
C ALA A 32 -4.54 5.67 -4.63
N LEU A 33 -4.07 5.75 -5.88
CA LEU A 33 -4.52 6.77 -6.85
C LEU A 33 -6.01 6.63 -7.15
N LEU A 34 -6.48 5.41 -7.47
CA LEU A 34 -7.90 5.15 -7.73
C LEU A 34 -8.77 5.47 -6.52
N GLY A 35 -8.33 5.08 -5.32
CA GLY A 35 -9.01 5.43 -4.07
C GLY A 35 -9.15 6.94 -3.89
N THR A 36 -8.07 7.69 -4.15
CA THR A 36 -8.05 9.16 -4.10
C THR A 36 -9.04 9.77 -5.10
N VAL A 37 -9.07 9.31 -6.36
CA VAL A 37 -10.00 9.78 -7.38
C VAL A 37 -11.45 9.55 -6.93
N VAL A 38 -11.77 8.38 -6.37
CA VAL A 38 -13.10 8.09 -5.85
C VAL A 38 -13.49 9.04 -4.71
N LEU A 39 -12.57 9.34 -3.77
CA LEU A 39 -12.83 10.30 -2.70
C LEU A 39 -13.09 11.71 -3.24
N ILE A 40 -12.35 12.15 -4.26
CA ILE A 40 -12.56 13.44 -4.95
C ILE A 40 -13.93 13.49 -5.61
N LEU A 41 -14.36 12.42 -6.30
CA LEU A 41 -15.70 12.31 -6.88
C LEU A 41 -16.80 12.43 -5.80
N TYR A 42 -16.56 11.90 -4.60
CA TYR A 42 -17.47 12.12 -3.47
C TYR A 42 -17.49 13.58 -2.99
N ILE A 43 -16.41 14.35 -3.14
CA ILE A 43 -16.35 15.76 -2.71
C ILE A 43 -17.05 16.68 -3.72
N ILE A 44 -16.75 16.54 -5.01
CA ILE A 44 -17.16 17.48 -6.08
C ILE A 44 -18.67 17.44 -6.36
N ASP A 45 -19.36 16.32 -6.09
CA ASP A 45 -20.77 16.23 -6.44
C ASP A 45 -21.70 16.97 -5.45
N HIS A 46 -22.27 18.10 -5.86
CA HIS A 46 -22.93 19.03 -4.95
C HIS A 46 -24.43 18.75 -4.66
N LYS A 47 -25.21 18.05 -5.52
CA LYS A 47 -26.68 17.94 -5.30
C LYS A 47 -27.37 16.67 -5.82
N LYS A 48 -27.01 16.12 -6.98
CA LYS A 48 -27.57 14.86 -7.51
C LYS A 48 -26.45 14.13 -8.25
N ILE A 49 -26.10 12.93 -7.79
CA ILE A 49 -25.18 12.07 -8.54
C ILE A 49 -25.79 11.86 -9.92
N SER A 50 -25.17 12.46 -10.94
CA SER A 50 -25.40 12.09 -12.33
C SER A 50 -25.17 10.59 -12.43
N ALA A 51 -26.04 9.86 -13.16
CA ALA A 51 -25.89 8.42 -13.30
C ALA A 51 -24.45 8.01 -13.69
N LYS A 52 -23.78 8.89 -14.46
CA LYS A 52 -22.37 8.83 -14.82
C LYS A 52 -21.42 8.74 -13.62
N VAL A 53 -21.46 9.66 -12.65
CA VAL A 53 -20.54 9.62 -11.48
C VAL A 53 -20.77 8.36 -10.63
N LYS A 54 -22.02 7.91 -10.51
CA LYS A 54 -22.34 6.62 -9.84
C LYS A 54 -21.65 5.46 -10.54
N ALA A 55 -21.79 5.37 -11.86
CA ALA A 55 -21.18 4.33 -12.68
C ALA A 55 -19.65 4.38 -12.56
N SER A 56 -19.03 5.55 -12.70
CA SER A 56 -17.57 5.72 -12.56
C SER A 56 -17.07 5.28 -11.19
N VAL A 57 -17.76 5.60 -10.08
CA VAL A 57 -17.36 5.11 -8.76
C VAL A 57 -17.43 3.58 -8.68
N VAL A 58 -18.41 2.94 -9.32
CA VAL A 58 -18.50 1.48 -9.36
C VAL A 58 -17.32 0.90 -10.13
N GLU A 59 -17.08 1.37 -11.34
CA GLU A 59 -16.01 0.89 -12.23
C GLU A 59 -14.64 1.08 -11.60
N LEU A 60 -14.35 2.28 -11.06
CA LEU A 60 -13.09 2.56 -10.39
C LEU A 60 -12.88 1.68 -9.15
N THR A 61 -13.95 1.42 -8.38
CA THR A 61 -13.87 0.51 -7.23
C THR A 61 -13.55 -0.92 -7.65
N ILE A 62 -14.16 -1.40 -8.74
CA ILE A 62 -13.92 -2.74 -9.28
C ILE A 62 -12.48 -2.88 -9.76
N VAL A 63 -11.97 -1.90 -10.51
CA VAL A 63 -10.57 -1.87 -10.96
C VAL A 63 -9.60 -1.79 -9.77
N ASN A 64 -9.93 -0.99 -8.75
CA ASN A 64 -9.14 -0.90 -7.53
C ASN A 64 -9.07 -2.25 -6.78
N GLU A 65 -10.19 -2.96 -6.67
CA GLU A 65 -10.28 -4.31 -6.07
C GLU A 65 -9.44 -5.34 -6.84
N MET A 66 -9.50 -5.32 -8.18
CA MET A 66 -8.63 -6.17 -9.01
C MET A 66 -7.15 -5.82 -8.80
N SER A 67 -6.80 -4.54 -8.81
CA SER A 67 -5.43 -4.06 -8.61
C SER A 67 -4.87 -4.49 -7.24
N LEU A 68 -5.64 -4.34 -6.16
CA LEU A 68 -5.24 -4.80 -4.82
C LEU A 68 -5.08 -6.32 -4.76
N THR A 69 -5.94 -7.07 -5.44
CA THR A 69 -5.87 -8.55 -5.48
C THR A 69 -4.60 -9.02 -6.19
N VAL A 70 -4.22 -8.39 -7.30
CA VAL A 70 -2.95 -8.67 -7.98
C VAL A 70 -1.77 -8.23 -7.12
N GLY A 71 -1.84 -7.04 -6.52
CA GLY A 71 -0.81 -6.51 -5.64
C GLY A 71 -0.50 -7.44 -4.47
N ILE A 72 -1.52 -7.90 -3.72
CA ILE A 72 -1.32 -8.79 -2.58
C ILE A 72 -0.81 -10.17 -3.00
N PHE A 73 -1.26 -10.69 -4.14
CA PHE A 73 -0.75 -11.95 -4.67
C PHE A 73 0.76 -11.86 -4.95
N LEU A 74 1.18 -10.81 -5.67
CA LEU A 74 2.58 -10.56 -5.96
C LEU A 74 3.39 -10.30 -4.69
N LEU A 75 2.86 -9.53 -3.72
CA LEU A 75 3.55 -9.26 -2.46
C LEU A 75 3.79 -10.57 -1.68
N THR A 76 2.77 -11.43 -1.62
CA THR A 76 2.83 -12.69 -0.89
C THR A 76 3.83 -13.63 -1.53
N VAL A 77 3.73 -13.87 -2.84
CA VAL A 77 4.68 -14.70 -3.60
C VAL A 77 6.10 -14.13 -3.48
N GLY A 78 6.25 -12.82 -3.66
CA GLY A 78 7.51 -12.11 -3.50
C GLY A 78 8.12 -12.34 -2.12
N THR A 79 7.32 -12.22 -1.05
CA THR A 79 7.79 -12.41 0.34
C THR A 79 8.32 -13.84 0.56
N PHE A 80 7.62 -14.87 0.06
CA PHE A 80 8.11 -16.25 0.13
C PHE A 80 9.40 -16.47 -0.65
N LEU A 81 9.50 -15.91 -1.87
CA LEU A 81 10.75 -15.95 -2.66
C LEU A 81 11.90 -15.23 -1.95
N GLY A 82 11.58 -14.19 -1.18
CA GLY A 82 12.54 -13.50 -0.31
C GLY A 82 13.10 -14.41 0.76
N GLY A 83 12.27 -15.27 1.35
CA GLY A 83 12.72 -16.26 2.32
C GLY A 83 13.66 -17.31 1.70
N ILE A 84 13.43 -17.72 0.45
CA ILE A 84 14.36 -18.61 -0.28
C ILE A 84 15.71 -17.93 -0.45
N TRP A 85 15.71 -16.68 -0.91
CA TRP A 85 16.95 -15.89 -1.03
C TRP A 85 17.64 -15.69 0.32
N ALA A 86 16.89 -15.41 1.41
CA ALA A 86 17.44 -15.26 2.75
C ALA A 86 18.13 -16.55 3.22
N ASN A 87 17.58 -17.73 2.90
CA ASN A 87 18.19 -19.00 3.24
C ASN A 87 19.51 -19.25 2.49
N GLU A 88 19.54 -18.95 1.19
CA GLU A 88 20.78 -19.01 0.39
C GLU A 88 21.85 -18.03 0.90
N SER A 89 21.40 -16.88 1.41
CA SER A 89 22.25 -15.76 1.82
C SER A 89 22.82 -15.89 3.22
N TRP A 90 21.96 -16.23 4.18
CA TRP A 90 22.22 -16.16 5.62
C TRP A 90 21.95 -17.49 6.35
N GLY A 91 21.65 -18.56 5.61
CA GLY A 91 21.42 -19.91 6.14
C GLY A 91 20.10 -20.07 6.91
N ARG A 92 19.15 -19.14 6.76
CA ARG A 92 17.81 -19.20 7.39
C ARG A 92 16.75 -18.54 6.50
N TYR A 93 15.52 -19.05 6.51
CA TYR A 93 14.43 -18.52 5.68
C TYR A 93 13.80 -17.22 6.18
N TRP A 94 13.87 -16.96 7.48
CA TRP A 94 13.24 -15.81 8.12
C TRP A 94 13.98 -15.47 9.41
N SER A 95 14.13 -14.19 9.67
CA SER A 95 14.91 -13.62 10.76
C SER A 95 14.15 -12.56 11.57
N TRP A 96 12.89 -12.25 11.22
CA TRP A 96 12.09 -11.17 11.82
C TRP A 96 12.79 -9.82 11.77
N ASP A 97 13.62 -9.61 10.75
CA ASP A 97 14.20 -8.29 10.55
C ASP A 97 13.08 -7.27 10.25
N PRO A 98 13.34 -5.97 10.42
CA PRO A 98 12.35 -4.95 10.13
C PRO A 98 11.73 -5.08 8.73
N LYS A 99 12.47 -5.43 7.67
CA LYS A 99 11.86 -5.54 6.33
C LYS A 99 10.94 -6.74 6.21
N GLU A 100 11.38 -7.91 6.64
CA GLU A 100 10.56 -9.12 6.71
C GLU A 100 9.28 -8.87 7.52
N THR A 101 9.40 -8.26 8.71
CA THR A 101 8.27 -7.96 9.59
C THR A 101 7.28 -7.00 8.93
N TRP A 102 7.75 -5.93 8.30
CA TRP A 102 6.89 -4.97 7.61
C TRP A 102 6.30 -5.52 6.32
N ALA A 103 6.96 -6.46 5.63
CA ALA A 103 6.39 -7.19 4.51
C ALA A 103 5.19 -8.04 4.98
N PHE A 104 5.33 -8.74 6.10
CA PHE A 104 4.24 -9.51 6.69
C PHE A 104 3.06 -8.62 7.15
N ILE A 105 3.36 -7.50 7.83
CA ILE A 105 2.33 -6.51 8.21
C ILE A 105 1.58 -6.00 6.98
N SER A 106 2.29 -5.71 5.89
CA SER A 106 1.70 -5.27 4.63
C SER A 106 0.71 -6.30 4.07
N ILE A 107 1.10 -7.58 4.04
CA ILE A 107 0.20 -8.67 3.60
C ILE A 107 -1.06 -8.70 4.45
N ILE A 108 -0.95 -8.63 5.78
CA ILE A 108 -2.11 -8.64 6.69
C ILE A 108 -3.02 -7.44 6.44
N VAL A 109 -2.44 -6.24 6.35
CA VAL A 109 -3.21 -5.00 6.14
C VAL A 109 -3.98 -5.07 4.83
N TYR A 110 -3.33 -5.42 3.72
CA TYR A 110 -4.00 -5.53 2.43
C TYR A 110 -5.02 -6.68 2.37
N ALA A 111 -4.73 -7.80 3.04
CA ALA A 111 -5.69 -8.90 3.19
C ALA A 111 -6.95 -8.41 3.91
N PHE A 112 -6.80 -7.65 5.01
CA PHE A 112 -7.92 -7.08 5.74
C PHE A 112 -8.72 -6.08 4.89
N VAL A 113 -8.06 -5.20 4.12
CA VAL A 113 -8.74 -4.25 3.22
C VAL A 113 -9.59 -4.98 2.18
N LEU A 114 -9.11 -6.08 1.60
CA LEU A 114 -9.91 -6.92 0.70
C LEU A 114 -11.02 -7.65 1.46
N HIS A 115 -10.74 -8.17 2.67
CA HIS A 115 -11.69 -8.90 3.48
C HIS A 115 -12.91 -8.05 3.89
N VAL A 116 -12.72 -6.74 4.06
CA VAL A 116 -13.80 -5.76 4.29
C VAL A 116 -14.90 -5.84 3.23
N ARG A 117 -14.59 -6.26 2.00
CA ARG A 117 -15.57 -6.46 0.91
C ARG A 117 -16.51 -7.64 1.14
N LEU A 118 -16.05 -8.65 1.88
CA LEU A 118 -16.82 -9.85 2.21
C LEU A 118 -17.73 -9.63 3.43
N ILE A 119 -17.47 -8.61 4.23
CA ILE A 119 -18.24 -8.31 5.45
C ILE A 119 -19.50 -7.49 5.08
N PRO A 120 -20.73 -8.01 5.30
CA PRO A 120 -21.96 -7.34 4.87
C PRO A 120 -22.16 -5.91 5.39
N GLY A 121 -21.62 -5.61 6.58
CA GLY A 121 -21.68 -4.29 7.21
C GLY A 121 -20.58 -3.30 6.78
N LEU A 122 -19.46 -3.80 6.23
CA LEU A 122 -18.28 -2.98 5.89
C LEU A 122 -18.00 -2.90 4.38
N ARG A 123 -18.70 -3.67 3.54
CA ARG A 123 -18.55 -3.72 2.07
C ARG A 123 -18.85 -2.43 1.29
N GLY A 124 -19.03 -1.31 1.97
CA GLY A 124 -19.32 -0.01 1.35
C GLY A 124 -18.17 0.45 0.45
N LYS A 125 -18.51 0.89 -0.78
CA LYS A 125 -17.52 1.38 -1.77
C LYS A 125 -16.68 2.54 -1.23
N TYR A 126 -17.29 3.44 -0.46
CA TYR A 126 -16.59 4.54 0.19
C TYR A 126 -15.50 4.02 1.14
N LEU A 127 -15.88 3.14 2.09
CA LEU A 127 -14.95 2.62 3.09
C LEU A 127 -13.80 1.86 2.44
N PHE A 128 -14.09 1.02 1.44
CA PHE A 128 -13.08 0.28 0.71
C PHE A 128 -12.04 1.20 0.04
N ASN A 129 -12.48 2.23 -0.70
CA ASN A 129 -11.56 3.15 -1.39
C ASN A 129 -10.79 4.05 -0.41
N LEU A 130 -11.38 4.37 0.75
CA LEU A 130 -10.65 5.05 1.82
C LEU A 130 -9.55 4.15 2.39
N LEU A 131 -9.88 2.90 2.71
CA LEU A 131 -8.93 1.95 3.26
C LEU A 131 -7.81 1.61 2.25
N SER A 132 -8.10 1.49 0.96
CA SER A 132 -7.10 1.23 -0.07
C SER A 132 -6.06 2.36 -0.19
N LEU A 133 -6.50 3.62 0.03
CA LEU A 133 -5.61 4.77 0.10
C LEU A 133 -4.76 4.74 1.38
N LEU A 134 -5.39 4.52 2.54
CA LEU A 134 -4.70 4.53 3.82
C LEU A 134 -3.70 3.37 3.95
N SER A 135 -4.00 2.19 3.42
CA SER A 135 -3.10 1.03 3.46
C SER A 135 -1.78 1.28 2.72
N PHE A 136 -1.74 2.21 1.77
CA PHE A 136 -0.51 2.58 1.06
C PHE A 136 0.56 3.17 1.98
N SER A 137 0.16 3.76 3.12
CA SER A 137 1.11 4.22 4.14
C SER A 137 2.02 3.10 4.67
N VAL A 138 1.51 1.86 4.73
CA VAL A 138 2.29 0.69 5.17
C VAL A 138 3.38 0.37 4.16
N ILE A 139 3.10 0.46 2.86
CA ILE A 139 4.12 0.26 1.81
C ILE A 139 5.18 1.35 1.86
N ILE A 140 4.78 2.61 2.10
CA ILE A 140 5.73 3.71 2.30
C ILE A 140 6.63 3.43 3.50
N MET A 141 6.07 2.91 4.60
CA MET A 141 6.85 2.51 5.77
C MET A 141 7.79 1.34 5.47
N THR A 142 7.36 0.31 4.73
CA THR A 142 8.23 -0.81 4.34
C THR A 142 9.37 -0.36 3.42
N TYR A 143 9.08 0.51 2.45
CA TYR A 143 10.05 0.93 1.43
C TYR A 143 10.99 2.05 1.92
N PHE A 144 10.46 3.09 2.57
CA PHE A 144 11.26 4.21 3.08
C PHE A 144 11.52 4.07 4.57
N GLY A 145 10.46 3.84 5.35
CA GLY A 145 10.52 3.77 6.81
C GLY A 145 11.61 2.82 7.32
N VAL A 146 11.58 1.57 6.85
CA VAL A 146 12.56 0.57 7.27
C VAL A 146 13.98 0.89 6.81
N ASN A 147 14.15 1.50 5.64
CA ASN A 147 15.47 1.80 5.11
C ASN A 147 16.18 2.94 5.85
N TYR A 148 15.43 3.95 6.31
CA TYR A 148 16.01 5.18 6.89
C TYR A 148 15.83 5.30 8.42
N TYR A 149 14.84 4.63 9.00
CA TYR A 149 14.49 4.79 10.42
C TYR A 149 14.64 3.53 11.25
N LEU A 150 14.83 2.35 10.62
CA LEU A 150 15.04 1.09 11.32
C LEU A 150 16.36 0.45 10.86
N SER A 151 17.05 -0.20 11.80
CA SER A 151 18.29 -0.93 11.52
C SER A 151 18.00 -2.41 11.30
N GLY A 152 18.57 -3.01 10.25
CA GLY A 152 18.43 -4.44 9.97
C GLY A 152 19.37 -4.90 8.87
N LEU A 153 19.40 -6.22 8.61
CA LEU A 153 20.24 -6.85 7.56
C LEU A 153 19.93 -6.32 6.15
N HIS A 154 18.77 -5.70 5.97
CA HIS A 154 18.36 -5.08 4.72
C HIS A 154 18.49 -3.55 4.69
N SER A 155 19.04 -2.92 5.73
CA SER A 155 19.27 -1.47 5.75
C SER A 155 20.58 -1.17 5.01
N TYR A 156 20.47 -0.96 3.70
CA TYR A 156 21.61 -0.63 2.82
C TYR A 156 21.92 0.87 2.79
N ALA A 157 21.04 1.71 3.35
CA ALA A 157 21.20 3.15 3.48
C ALA A 157 21.51 3.51 4.93
N GLN A 158 22.64 3.05 5.47
CA GLN A 158 23.09 3.50 6.78
C GLN A 158 23.69 4.91 6.66
N GLY A 159 22.95 5.89 7.16
CA GLY A 159 23.36 7.28 7.38
C GLY A 159 22.56 7.85 8.56
N ASP A 160 22.87 9.08 8.98
CA ASP A 160 22.10 9.75 10.04
C ASP A 160 20.60 9.77 9.67
N PRO A 161 19.68 9.54 10.64
CA PRO A 161 18.25 9.55 10.37
C PRO A 161 17.87 10.89 9.76
N VAL A 162 17.55 10.88 8.47
CA VAL A 162 17.10 12.06 7.77
C VAL A 162 15.81 12.54 8.45
N PRO A 163 15.72 13.82 8.84
CA PRO A 163 14.50 14.33 9.44
C PRO A 163 13.33 14.12 8.48
N ILE A 164 12.18 13.70 9.00
CA ILE A 164 10.99 13.45 8.19
C ILE A 164 10.68 14.72 7.39
N PRO A 165 10.70 14.65 6.04
CA PRO A 165 10.49 15.84 5.24
C PRO A 165 9.14 16.50 5.51
N MET A 166 9.08 17.83 5.47
CA MET A 166 7.87 18.60 5.75
C MET A 166 6.67 18.19 4.87
N TRP A 167 6.93 17.81 3.61
CA TRP A 167 5.90 17.37 2.68
C TRP A 167 5.14 16.12 3.16
N VAL A 168 5.75 15.26 3.99
CA VAL A 168 5.08 14.07 4.56
C VAL A 168 3.98 14.50 5.53
N TYR A 169 4.23 15.50 6.36
CA TYR A 169 3.19 16.02 7.27
C TYR A 169 2.06 16.69 6.49
N ILE A 170 2.40 17.43 5.43
CA ILE A 170 1.41 18.07 4.55
C ILE A 170 0.53 17.00 3.88
N THR A 171 1.11 15.93 3.34
CA THR A 171 0.32 14.87 2.69
C THR A 171 -0.60 14.16 3.67
N VAL A 172 -0.14 13.87 4.89
CA VAL A 172 -0.99 13.28 5.95
C VAL A 172 -2.17 14.19 6.28
N VAL A 173 -1.93 15.50 6.46
CA VAL A 173 -3.00 16.48 6.73
C VAL A 173 -3.98 16.57 5.57
N VAL A 174 -3.49 16.61 4.32
CA VAL A 174 -4.34 16.67 3.12
C VAL A 174 -5.20 15.41 3.00
N VAL A 175 -4.63 14.22 3.21
CA VAL A 175 -5.37 12.95 3.18
C VAL A 175 -6.42 12.91 4.30
N ALA A 176 -6.07 13.38 5.51
CA ALA A 176 -7.01 13.44 6.63
C ALA A 176 -8.19 14.38 6.35
N ILE A 177 -7.91 15.59 5.86
CA ILE A 177 -8.96 16.55 5.46
C ILE A 177 -9.84 15.95 4.35
N MET A 178 -9.22 15.33 3.34
CA MET A 178 -9.94 14.68 2.25
C MET A 178 -10.86 13.56 2.76
N ALA A 179 -10.37 12.72 3.68
CA ALA A 179 -11.15 11.66 4.31
C ALA A 179 -12.35 12.24 5.09
N ILE A 180 -12.14 13.29 5.90
CA ILE A 180 -13.20 13.92 6.69
C ILE A 180 -14.26 14.55 5.78
N VAL A 181 -13.84 15.37 4.81
CA VAL A 181 -14.77 16.08 3.91
C VAL A 181 -15.55 15.08 3.06
N SER A 182 -14.88 14.08 2.47
CA SER A 182 -15.53 13.04 1.67
C SER A 182 -16.49 12.19 2.52
N TYR A 183 -16.16 11.87 3.78
CA TYR A 183 -17.03 11.14 4.68
C TYR A 183 -18.29 11.93 5.05
N GLN A 184 -18.15 13.22 5.38
CA GLN A 184 -19.29 14.09 5.68
C GLN A 184 -20.25 14.17 4.49
N ARG A 185 -19.70 14.31 3.27
CA ARG A 185 -20.50 14.31 2.04
C ARG A 185 -21.18 12.96 1.80
N TYR A 186 -20.48 11.86 2.04
CA TYR A 186 -21.05 10.51 1.97
C TYR A 186 -22.19 10.30 2.98
N LYS A 187 -22.00 10.66 4.25
CA LYS A 187 -22.99 10.49 5.32
C LYS A 187 -24.26 11.31 5.09
N ARG A 188 -24.12 12.59 4.72
CA ARG A 188 -25.25 13.46 4.38
C ARG A 188 -26.10 12.87 3.24
N ARG A 189 -25.47 12.18 2.28
CA ARG A 189 -26.18 11.51 1.17
C ARG A 189 -26.86 10.21 1.57
N LYS A 190 -26.27 9.42 2.48
CA LYS A 190 -26.87 8.18 2.98
C LYS A 190 -28.16 8.46 3.77
N LEU A 191 -28.22 9.59 4.48
CA LEU A 191 -29.38 10.03 5.27
C LEU A 191 -30.49 10.70 4.44
N ALA A 192 -30.19 11.15 3.22
CA ALA A 192 -31.15 11.78 2.31
C ALA A 192 -31.87 10.78 1.37
N LYS A 193 -31.55 9.48 1.49
CA LYS A 193 -32.22 8.35 0.83
C LYS A 193 -33.13 7.68 1.83
#